data_AF-A0A3S2J607-F1
#
_entry.id   AF-A0A3S2J607-F1
#
_cell.length_a   1.000
_cell.length_b   1.000
_cell.length_c   1.000
_cell.angle_alpha   90.00
_cell.angle_beta   90.00
_cell.angle_gamma   90.00
#
_symmetry.space_group_name_H-M   'P 1'
#
loop_
_entity.id
_entity.type
_entity.pdbx_description
1 polymer ?
#
loop_
_entity_poly.entity_id
_entity_poly.type
_entity_poly.pdbx_seq_one_letter_code
_entity_poly.pdbx_strand_id
1 'polypeptide(L)'
;NAQALVTGSVSKEADGRIRAQYRLWDTFAGQQMSGEQFFANDANQRRVAHIIADAIYERLTGEKGYFDTRVVFIDESGAKNARKKRLAIMDQDGANVRYLSDGRSIVLTPRFSPNRQEITYMSYESGQPRVYLLQIETGQRELVGNFPGMTFAPRFSPDGQKV
;
A
#
# COMPACT_ATOMS: atom_id res chain seq x y z
N ASN A 1 -23.01 -10.98 -24.90
CA ASN A 1 -23.66 -11.05 -23.57
C ASN A 1 -22.60 -11.07 -22.49
N ALA A 2 -22.79 -10.32 -21.41
CA ALA A 2 -21.94 -10.42 -20.23
C ALA A 2 -22.15 -11.80 -19.56
N GLN A 3 -21.11 -12.34 -18.91
CA GLN A 3 -21.15 -13.61 -18.17
C GLN A 3 -21.36 -13.41 -16.66
N ALA A 4 -21.04 -12.22 -16.15
CA ALA A 4 -21.19 -11.87 -14.75
C ALA A 4 -21.76 -10.45 -14.60
N LEU A 5 -22.48 -10.24 -13.49
CA LEU A 5 -23.04 -8.94 -13.10
C LEU A 5 -22.65 -8.62 -11.65
N VAL A 6 -22.09 -7.44 -11.43
CA VAL A 6 -21.85 -6.90 -10.09
C VAL A 6 -22.95 -5.90 -9.77
N THR A 7 -23.56 -6.06 -8.59
CA THR A 7 -24.50 -5.08 -8.02
C THR A 7 -24.00 -4.69 -6.64
N GLY A 8 -24.31 -3.49 -6.18
CA GLY A 8 -23.90 -3.05 -4.86
C GLY A 8 -24.64 -1.81 -4.40
N SER A 9 -24.48 -1.49 -3.12
CA SER A 9 -25.01 -0.27 -2.53
C SER A 9 -24.07 0.25 -1.46
N VAL A 10 -24.05 1.57 -1.31
CA VAL A 10 -23.29 2.26 -0.27
C VAL A 10 -24.25 3.16 0.50
N SER A 11 -24.28 3.02 1.82
CA SER A 11 -25.09 3.85 2.72
C SER A 11 -24.26 4.36 3.89
N LYS A 12 -24.67 5.50 4.47
CA LYS A 12 -24.08 6.03 5.70
C LYS A 12 -24.96 5.61 6.89
N GLU A 13 -24.34 5.02 7.89
CA GLU A 13 -24.95 4.58 9.13
C GLU A 13 -25.15 5.76 10.09
N ALA A 14 -26.02 5.59 11.09
CA ALA A 14 -26.34 6.64 12.07
C ALA A 14 -25.12 7.08 12.90
N ASP A 15 -24.14 6.19 13.09
CA ASP A 15 -22.88 6.47 13.77
C ASP A 15 -21.81 7.14 12.87
N GLY A 16 -22.18 7.46 11.63
CA GLY A 16 -21.31 8.11 10.66
C GLY A 16 -20.38 7.18 9.89
N ARG A 17 -20.37 5.87 10.19
CA ARG A 17 -19.69 4.88 9.35
C ARG A 17 -20.42 4.67 8.04
N ILE A 18 -19.74 4.08 7.08
CA ILE A 18 -20.30 3.65 5.82
C ILE A 18 -20.50 2.16 5.86
N ARG A 19 -21.61 1.73 5.29
CA ARG A 19 -21.88 0.37 4.92
C ARG A 19 -21.83 0.24 3.41
N ALA A 20 -20.84 -0.51 2.91
CA ALA A 20 -20.75 -0.88 1.50
C ALA A 20 -21.05 -2.36 1.37
N GLN A 21 -21.88 -2.74 0.42
CA GLN A 21 -22.18 -4.14 0.13
C GLN A 21 -22.18 -4.40 -1.37
N TYR A 22 -21.81 -5.62 -1.75
CA TYR A 22 -21.84 -6.05 -3.14
C TYR A 22 -22.42 -7.46 -3.26
N ARG A 23 -22.90 -7.79 -4.46
CA ARG A 23 -23.24 -9.14 -4.90
C ARG A 23 -22.72 -9.34 -6.31
N LEU A 24 -22.05 -10.47 -6.51
CA LEU A 24 -21.62 -10.96 -7.81
C LEU A 24 -22.57 -12.07 -8.26
N TRP A 25 -23.07 -11.97 -9.49
CA TRP A 25 -24.02 -12.89 -10.09
C TRP A 25 -23.44 -13.53 -11.33
N ASP A 26 -23.71 -14.82 -11.50
CA ASP A 26 -23.64 -15.49 -12.79
C ASP A 26 -24.93 -15.16 -13.56
N THR A 27 -24.80 -14.47 -14.69
CA THR A 27 -25.97 -14.01 -15.46
C THR A 27 -26.62 -15.12 -16.28
N PHE A 28 -25.92 -16.23 -16.51
CA PHE A 28 -26.45 -17.39 -17.23
C PHE A 28 -27.22 -18.31 -16.28
N ALA A 29 -26.63 -18.64 -15.13
CA ALA A 29 -27.26 -19.49 -14.12
C ALA A 29 -28.29 -18.74 -13.26
N GLY A 30 -28.25 -17.41 -13.24
CA GLY A 30 -29.11 -16.59 -12.36
C GLY A 30 -28.78 -16.77 -10.87
N GLN A 31 -27.57 -17.20 -10.55
CA GLN A 31 -27.13 -17.54 -9.20
C GLN A 31 -26.12 -16.54 -8.65
N GLN A 32 -26.21 -16.25 -7.35
CA GLN A 32 -25.22 -15.45 -6.66
C GLN A 32 -23.93 -16.26 -6.49
N MET A 33 -22.81 -15.73 -6.97
CA MET A 33 -21.49 -16.34 -6.86
C MET A 33 -20.77 -15.93 -5.56
N SER A 34 -20.94 -14.68 -5.14
CA SER A 34 -20.40 -14.12 -3.89
C SER A 34 -21.17 -12.85 -3.49
N GLY A 35 -21.01 -12.43 -2.23
CA GLY A 35 -21.55 -11.16 -1.76
C GLY A 35 -21.19 -10.93 -0.31
N GLU A 36 -20.74 -9.73 0.00
CA GLU A 36 -20.23 -9.34 1.31
C GLU A 36 -20.69 -7.93 1.67
N GLN A 37 -20.55 -7.60 2.95
CA GLN A 37 -20.80 -6.26 3.48
C GLN A 37 -19.61 -5.81 4.33
N PHE A 38 -19.26 -4.55 4.21
CA PHE A 38 -18.14 -3.91 4.89
C PHE A 38 -18.64 -2.67 5.63
N PHE A 39 -18.07 -2.46 6.82
CA PHE A 39 -18.27 -1.24 7.58
C PHE A 39 -16.93 -0.51 7.72
N ALA A 40 -16.89 0.76 7.38
CA ALA A 40 -15.68 1.57 7.46
C ALA A 40 -16.01 3.02 7.81
N ASN A 41 -15.04 3.77 8.33
CA ASN A 41 -15.18 5.22 8.42
C ASN A 41 -15.01 5.88 7.04
N ASP A 42 -15.39 7.14 6.92
CA ASP A 42 -15.30 7.90 5.66
C ASP A 42 -13.88 7.91 5.07
N ALA A 43 -12.84 7.93 5.92
CA ALA A 43 -11.44 7.91 5.48
C ALA A 43 -11.04 6.63 4.74
N ASN A 44 -11.72 5.51 4.97
CA ASN A 44 -11.37 4.21 4.41
C ASN A 44 -12.29 3.75 3.26
N GLN A 45 -13.13 4.65 2.72
CA GLN A 45 -14.02 4.36 1.59
C GLN A 45 -13.31 3.69 0.40
N ARG A 46 -12.19 4.28 -0.03
CA ARG A 46 -11.41 3.79 -1.18
C ARG A 46 -10.84 2.40 -0.93
N ARG A 47 -10.30 2.19 0.27
CA ARG A 47 -9.79 0.89 0.69
C ARG A 47 -10.86 -0.18 0.65
N VAL A 48 -12.08 0.12 1.12
CA VAL A 48 -13.21 -0.82 1.01
C VAL A 48 -13.55 -1.13 -0.45
N ALA A 49 -13.54 -0.13 -1.34
CA ALA A 49 -13.77 -0.36 -2.77
C ALA A 49 -12.70 -1.29 -3.38
N HIS A 50 -11.43 -1.12 -3.01
CA HIS A 50 -10.35 -2.00 -3.46
C HIS A 50 -10.47 -3.42 -2.91
N ILE A 51 -10.85 -3.60 -1.64
CA ILE A 51 -11.11 -4.94 -1.06
C ILE A 51 -12.26 -5.64 -1.79
N ILE A 52 -13.33 -4.92 -2.13
CA ILE A 52 -14.43 -5.46 -2.92
C ILE A 52 -13.94 -5.85 -4.33
N ALA A 53 -13.12 -5.02 -4.96
CA ALA A 53 -12.54 -5.33 -6.27
C ALA A 53 -11.65 -6.58 -6.22
N ASP A 54 -10.83 -6.73 -5.16
CA ASP A 54 -9.99 -7.91 -4.93
C ASP A 54 -10.84 -9.18 -4.81
N ALA A 55 -11.91 -9.14 -4.01
CA ALA A 55 -12.80 -10.28 -3.82
C ALA A 55 -13.53 -10.70 -5.12
N ILE A 56 -14.00 -9.72 -5.90
CA ILE A 56 -14.63 -9.99 -7.20
C ILE A 56 -13.61 -10.56 -8.19
N TYR A 57 -12.43 -9.96 -8.28
CA TYR A 57 -11.36 -10.40 -9.17
C TYR A 57 -10.94 -11.84 -8.87
N GLU A 58 -10.71 -12.15 -7.60
CA GLU A 58 -10.33 -13.49 -7.15
C GLU A 58 -11.43 -14.51 -7.45
N ARG A 59 -12.69 -14.15 -7.20
CA ARG A 59 -13.81 -15.06 -7.47
C ARG A 59 -13.98 -15.40 -8.95
N LEU A 60 -13.64 -14.48 -9.86
CA LEU A 60 -13.76 -14.64 -11.30
C LEU A 60 -12.53 -15.27 -11.96
N THR A 61 -11.34 -14.96 -11.47
CA THR A 61 -10.08 -15.36 -12.12
C THR A 61 -9.37 -16.51 -11.41
N GLY A 62 -9.65 -16.73 -10.12
CA GLY A 62 -8.88 -17.63 -9.26
C GLY A 62 -7.52 -17.06 -8.83
N GLU A 63 -7.19 -15.83 -9.23
CA GLU A 63 -5.95 -15.14 -8.86
C GLU A 63 -6.20 -14.14 -7.73
N LYS A 64 -5.24 -14.02 -6.81
CA LYS A 64 -5.34 -13.04 -5.72
C LYS A 64 -5.38 -11.61 -6.26
N GLY A 65 -6.31 -10.82 -5.76
CA GLY A 65 -6.41 -9.39 -6.09
C GLY A 65 -5.19 -8.57 -5.64
N TYR A 66 -4.95 -7.46 -6.34
CA TYR A 66 -3.85 -6.52 -6.08
C TYR A 66 -4.33 -5.07 -5.93
N PHE A 67 -5.63 -4.83 -5.86
CA PHE A 67 -6.22 -3.49 -5.84
C PHE A 67 -5.98 -2.76 -4.51
N ASP A 68 -5.93 -3.45 -3.36
CA ASP A 68 -5.57 -2.84 -2.04
C ASP A 68 -4.05 -2.73 -1.81
N THR A 69 -3.23 -2.88 -2.87
CA THR A 69 -1.78 -2.75 -2.74
C THR A 69 -1.32 -1.29 -2.78
N ARG A 70 -0.10 -1.04 -2.26
CA ARG A 70 0.54 0.27 -2.24
C ARG A 70 1.94 0.21 -2.83
N VAL A 71 2.39 1.33 -3.34
CA VAL A 71 3.71 1.50 -3.94
C VAL A 71 4.53 2.46 -3.09
N VAL A 72 5.76 2.06 -2.75
CA VAL A 72 6.77 2.94 -2.15
C VAL A 72 7.77 3.38 -3.22
N PHE A 73 8.10 4.66 -3.24
CA PHE A 73 8.99 5.24 -4.26
C PHE A 73 9.80 6.41 -3.71
N ILE A 74 10.81 6.82 -4.49
CA ILE A 74 11.54 8.07 -4.25
C ILE A 74 11.02 9.11 -5.23
N ASP A 75 10.40 10.16 -4.69
CA ASP A 75 10.03 11.35 -5.43
C ASP A 75 11.25 12.26 -5.57
N GLU A 76 11.65 12.55 -6.81
CA GLU A 76 12.79 13.42 -7.13
C GLU A 76 12.32 14.75 -7.73
N SER A 77 12.71 15.85 -7.10
CA SER A 77 12.35 17.20 -7.53
C SER A 77 13.54 18.17 -7.40
N GLY A 78 13.38 19.44 -7.80
CA GLY A 78 14.45 20.45 -7.76
C GLY A 78 15.35 20.44 -9.01
N ALA A 79 16.42 21.24 -9.04
CA ALA A 79 17.37 21.33 -10.16
C ALA A 79 18.42 20.21 -10.15
N LYS A 80 19.14 19.98 -11.26
CA LYS A 80 20.11 18.85 -11.37
C LYS A 80 21.22 18.89 -10.30
N ASN A 81 21.64 20.08 -9.90
CA ASN A 81 22.65 20.35 -8.87
C ASN A 81 22.05 20.51 -7.45
N ALA A 82 20.72 20.45 -7.31
CA ALA A 82 20.01 20.64 -6.05
C ALA A 82 18.78 19.73 -6.00
N ARG A 83 18.98 18.43 -6.24
CA ARG A 83 17.90 17.43 -6.25
C ARG A 83 17.43 17.15 -4.83
N LYS A 84 16.13 17.29 -4.61
CA LYS A 84 15.44 16.87 -3.40
C LYS A 84 14.85 15.48 -3.64
N LYS A 85 15.29 14.50 -2.84
CA LYS A 85 14.79 13.13 -2.87
C LYS A 85 13.93 12.88 -1.64
N ARG A 86 12.68 12.44 -1.81
CA ARG A 86 11.75 12.16 -0.72
C ARG A 86 11.20 10.74 -0.85
N LEU A 87 11.21 10.02 0.27
CA LEU A 87 10.47 8.79 0.43
C LEU A 87 8.97 9.10 0.41
N ALA A 88 8.24 8.42 -0.46
CA ALA A 88 6.80 8.56 -0.61
C ALA A 88 6.13 7.19 -0.75
N ILE A 89 4.85 7.15 -0.41
CA ILE A 89 3.95 6.00 -0.56
C ILE A 89 2.65 6.45 -1.20
N MET A 90 2.05 5.60 -2.01
CA MET A 90 0.73 5.82 -2.62
C MET A 90 0.00 4.50 -2.82
N ASP A 91 -1.30 4.56 -3.08
CA ASP A 91 -2.08 3.40 -3.54
C ASP A 91 -1.60 2.98 -4.93
N GLN A 92 -1.81 1.71 -5.32
CA GLN A 92 -1.36 1.21 -6.63
C GLN A 92 -1.90 2.02 -7.82
N ASP A 93 -3.08 2.63 -7.64
CA ASP A 93 -3.75 3.45 -8.66
C ASP A 93 -3.30 4.92 -8.64
N GLY A 94 -2.30 5.27 -7.82
CA GLY A 94 -1.71 6.60 -7.72
C GLY A 94 -2.42 7.55 -6.76
N ALA A 95 -3.52 7.13 -6.12
CA ALA A 95 -4.18 7.94 -5.11
C ALA A 95 -3.43 7.93 -3.77
N ASN A 96 -3.87 8.81 -2.85
CA ASN A 96 -3.38 8.84 -1.47
C ASN A 96 -1.85 8.98 -1.33
N VAL A 97 -1.22 9.76 -2.22
CA VAL A 97 0.22 10.05 -2.15
C VAL A 97 0.55 10.73 -0.82
N ARG A 98 1.46 10.13 -0.06
CA ARG A 98 1.95 10.63 1.22
C ARG A 98 3.47 10.60 1.26
N TYR A 99 4.07 11.71 1.68
CA TYR A 99 5.50 11.78 1.94
C TYR A 99 5.83 11.24 3.34
N LEU A 100 6.81 10.35 3.40
CA LEU A 100 7.32 9.72 4.63
C LEU A 100 8.64 10.34 5.09
N SER A 101 9.18 11.28 4.32
CA SER A 101 10.36 12.06 4.66
C SER A 101 10.21 13.50 4.15
N ASP A 102 10.86 14.45 4.83
CA ASP A 102 10.79 15.87 4.51
C ASP A 102 11.71 16.29 3.35
N GLY A 103 12.65 15.42 2.97
CA GLY A 103 13.65 15.62 1.93
C GLY A 103 14.79 16.57 2.33
N ARG A 104 15.04 16.77 3.62
CA ARG A 104 16.26 17.46 4.12
C ARG A 104 17.52 16.64 3.88
N SER A 105 17.36 15.32 3.83
CA SER A 105 18.43 14.37 3.59
C SER A 105 18.13 13.55 2.34
N ILE A 106 19.17 13.15 1.62
CA ILE A 106 19.01 12.26 0.47
C ILE A 106 18.53 10.90 0.99
N VAL A 107 17.45 10.39 0.40
CA VAL A 107 16.94 9.04 0.64
C VAL A 107 16.89 8.23 -0.65
N LEU A 108 17.20 6.94 -0.56
CA LEU A 108 17.37 6.05 -1.71
C LEU A 108 16.86 4.63 -1.42
N THR A 109 16.72 3.84 -2.50
CA THR A 109 16.51 2.39 -2.49
C THR A 109 15.46 1.88 -1.51
N PRO A 110 14.22 2.41 -1.54
CA PRO A 110 13.19 1.96 -0.63
C PRO A 110 12.76 0.52 -0.96
N ARG A 111 12.44 -0.26 0.06
CA ARG A 111 11.79 -1.56 -0.06
C ARG A 111 10.65 -1.65 0.93
N PHE A 112 9.52 -2.16 0.47
CA PHE A 112 8.38 -2.45 1.31
C PHE A 112 8.53 -3.87 1.88
N SER A 113 8.23 -4.06 3.15
CA SER A 113 8.08 -5.39 3.73
C SER A 113 6.91 -6.16 3.10
N PRO A 114 7.08 -7.44 2.73
CA PRO A 114 6.01 -8.21 2.10
C PRO A 114 4.82 -8.49 3.03
N ASN A 115 5.02 -8.39 4.35
CA ASN A 115 4.02 -8.81 5.35
C ASN A 115 3.80 -7.82 6.50
N ARG A 116 4.62 -6.77 6.62
CA ARG A 116 4.50 -5.74 7.66
C ARG A 116 4.31 -4.37 7.03
N GLN A 117 3.73 -3.45 7.79
CA GLN A 117 3.57 -2.04 7.41
C GLN A 117 4.89 -1.27 7.60
N GLU A 118 5.96 -1.78 6.98
CA GLU A 118 7.34 -1.34 7.20
C GLU A 118 8.08 -1.10 5.89
N ILE A 119 8.97 -0.11 5.90
CA ILE A 119 9.81 0.25 4.77
C ILE A 119 11.27 0.30 5.22
N THR A 120 12.14 -0.37 4.49
CA THR A 120 13.59 -0.11 4.60
C THR A 120 14.01 0.89 3.53
N TYR A 121 14.88 1.81 3.90
CA TYR A 121 15.42 2.81 2.97
C TYR A 121 16.79 3.29 3.43
N MET A 122 17.60 3.76 2.49
CA MET A 122 18.87 4.41 2.79
C MET A 122 18.65 5.90 3.03
N SER A 123 19.32 6.47 4.03
CA SER A 123 19.36 7.92 4.29
C SER A 123 20.78 8.41 4.55
N TYR A 124 21.07 9.64 4.11
CA TYR A 124 22.32 10.37 4.38
C TYR A 124 22.19 11.36 5.54
N GLU A 125 21.12 11.27 6.35
CA GLU A 125 20.86 12.23 7.44
C GLU A 125 21.97 12.33 8.49
N SER A 126 22.80 11.29 8.61
CA SER A 126 23.93 11.25 9.56
C SER A 126 25.28 11.69 8.94
N GLY A 127 25.28 12.21 7.71
CA GLY A 127 26.50 12.55 6.96
C GLY A 127 27.16 11.36 6.23
N GLN A 128 26.76 10.13 6.55
CA GLN A 128 27.15 8.91 5.86
C GLN A 128 25.89 8.07 5.52
N PRO A 129 25.92 7.23 4.47
CA PRO A 129 24.78 6.39 4.11
C PRO A 129 24.49 5.37 5.22
N ARG A 130 23.24 5.33 5.68
CA ARG A 130 22.75 4.36 6.67
C ARG A 130 21.39 3.82 6.25
N VAL A 131 21.11 2.57 6.62
CA VAL A 131 19.82 1.93 6.36
C VAL A 131 18.91 2.07 7.58
N TYR A 132 17.70 2.54 7.34
CA TYR A 132 16.66 2.71 8.34
C TYR A 132 15.48 1.80 8.04
N LEU A 133 14.84 1.31 9.10
CA LEU A 133 13.51 0.72 9.06
C LEU A 133 12.51 1.77 9.55
N LEU A 134 11.45 1.99 8.78
CA LEU A 134 10.36 2.91 9.08
C LEU A 134 9.05 2.12 9.22
N GLN A 135 8.37 2.28 10.35
CA GLN A 135 6.99 1.84 10.52
C GLN A 135 6.03 2.89 9.96
N ILE A 136 5.18 2.50 9.01
CA ILE A 136 4.33 3.40 8.21
C ILE A 136 3.20 4.04 9.04
N GLU A 137 2.68 3.30 10.02
CA GLU A 137 1.55 3.72 10.84
C GLU A 137 1.98 4.69 11.94
N THR A 138 3.06 4.35 12.65
CA THR A 138 3.55 5.13 13.79
C THR A 138 4.54 6.23 13.39
N GLY A 139 5.14 6.12 12.19
CA GLY A 139 6.24 6.98 11.76
C GLY A 139 7.55 6.72 12.50
N GLN A 140 7.61 5.68 13.35
CA GLN A 140 8.82 5.33 14.09
C GLN A 140 9.92 4.87 13.15
N ARG A 141 11.14 5.34 13.41
CA ARG A 141 12.33 5.07 12.61
C ARG A 141 13.40 4.46 13.49
N GLU A 142 13.97 3.34 13.05
CA GLU A 142 15.09 2.70 13.71
C GLU A 142 16.24 2.45 12.73
N LEU A 143 17.46 2.51 13.25
CA LEU A 143 18.65 2.15 12.49
C LEU A 143 18.76 0.63 12.47
N VAL A 144 18.79 0.01 11.28
CA VAL A 144 18.90 -1.45 11.15
C VAL A 144 20.25 -1.96 11.68
N GLY A 145 21.30 -1.14 11.58
CA GLY A 145 22.60 -1.40 12.16
C GLY A 145 23.75 -0.78 11.37
N ASN A 146 24.98 -1.03 11.80
CA ASN A 146 26.20 -0.71 11.05
C ASN A 146 27.12 -1.93 11.08
N PHE A 147 27.12 -2.71 10.00
CA PHE A 147 27.84 -3.98 9.93
C PHE A 147 28.96 -3.92 8.88
N PRO A 148 30.14 -4.52 9.14
CA PRO A 148 31.18 -4.69 8.13
C PRO A 148 30.61 -5.42 6.90
N GLY A 149 30.80 -4.86 5.70
CA GLY A 149 30.28 -5.44 4.45
C GLY A 149 28.78 -5.22 4.19
N MET A 150 28.10 -4.39 4.99
CA MET A 150 26.70 -4.03 4.75
C MET A 150 26.52 -3.42 3.35
N THR A 151 25.55 -3.94 2.60
CA THR A 151 25.14 -3.35 1.33
C THR A 151 24.09 -2.26 1.58
N PHE A 152 24.15 -1.17 0.81
CA PHE A 152 23.19 -0.08 0.95
C PHE A 152 21.88 -0.32 0.16
N ALA A 153 21.60 -1.57 -0.23
CA ALA A 153 20.38 -1.98 -0.89
C ALA A 153 19.68 -3.07 -0.06
N PRO A 154 19.10 -2.70 1.10
CA PRO A 154 18.48 -3.68 2.00
C PRO A 154 17.38 -4.45 1.29
N ARG A 155 17.12 -5.69 1.73
CA ARG A 155 16.02 -6.51 1.23
C ARG A 155 15.39 -7.26 2.38
N PHE A 156 14.07 -7.24 2.44
CA PHE A 156 13.37 -8.13 3.35
C PHE A 156 13.50 -9.58 2.91
N SER A 157 13.61 -10.49 3.88
CA SER A 157 13.36 -11.91 3.65
C SER A 157 11.91 -12.11 3.15
N PRO A 158 11.61 -13.19 2.42
CA PRO A 158 10.24 -13.45 1.93
C PRO A 158 9.19 -13.53 3.05
N ASP A 159 9.60 -13.96 4.23
CA ASP A 159 8.79 -14.01 5.45
C ASP A 159 8.78 -12.68 6.22
N GLY A 160 9.46 -11.63 5.72
CA GLY A 160 9.57 -10.28 6.28
C GLY A 160 10.09 -10.19 7.72
N GLN A 161 10.67 -11.25 8.26
CA GLN A 161 11.20 -11.26 9.63
C GLN A 161 12.61 -10.68 9.73
N LYS A 162 13.32 -10.55 8.60
CA LYS A 162 14.72 -10.10 8.52
C LYS A 162 14.90 -9.06 7.42
N VAL A 163 15.93 -8.25 7.59
CA VAL A 163 16.43 -7.23 6.66
C VAL A 163 17.91 -7.44 6.43
#